data_AF-A0A7V4IJZ5-F1
#
_entry.id   AF-A0A7V4IJZ5-F1
#
_cell.length_a   1.000
_cell.length_b   1.000
_cell.length_c   1.000
_cell.angle_alpha   90.00
_cell.angle_beta   90.00
_cell.angle_gamma   90.00
#
_symmetry.space_group_name_H-M   'P 1'
#
loop_
_entity.id
_entity.type
_entity.pdbx_description
1 polymer ?
#
loop_
_entity_poly.entity_id
_entity_poly.type
_entity_poly.pdbx_seq_one_letter_code
_entity_poly.pdbx_strand_id
1 'polypeptide(L)'
;MKKIVTIGGGSGQYILLSGLRDLEYLDIKAIVSMVDSGGSTGRLRDEYGVLPPGDILKCTLALSPHREVARKIFQARFSSHERLIGHNSGNMLLTILSEYAGSFPAG
;
A
#
# COMPACT_ATOMS: atom_id res chain seq x y z
N MET A 1 -3.70 9.19 24.98
CA MET A 1 -3.71 8.28 23.81
C MET A 1 -3.04 6.97 24.17
N LYS A 2 -3.66 5.83 23.84
CA LYS A 2 -3.05 4.50 23.98
C LYS A 2 -2.26 4.18 22.72
N LYS A 3 -1.03 3.72 22.86
CA LYS A 3 -0.18 3.34 21.72
C LYS A 3 -0.44 1.87 21.36
N ILE A 4 -0.67 1.60 20.08
CA ILE A 4 -0.85 0.25 19.55
C ILE A 4 0.07 0.03 18.35
N VAL A 5 0.69 -1.14 18.29
CA VAL A 5 1.47 -1.59 17.15
C VAL A 5 0.76 -2.79 16.54
N THR A 6 0.48 -2.72 15.24
CA THR A 6 0.00 -3.86 14.45
C THR A 6 1.16 -4.39 13.60
N ILE A 7 1.26 -5.71 13.47
CA ILE A 7 2.25 -6.37 12.64
C ILE A 7 1.52 -7.37 11.76
N GLY A 8 1.71 -7.30 10.44
CA GLY A 8 1.03 -8.20 9.52
C GLY A 8 1.26 -7.83 8.07
N GLY A 9 0.27 -8.11 7.22
CA GLY A 9 0.21 -7.69 5.83
C GLY A 9 -1.16 -8.00 5.25
N GLY A 10 -1.28 -7.82 3.93
CA GLY A 10 -2.45 -8.25 3.17
C GLY A 10 -3.77 -7.63 3.58
N SER A 11 -4.84 -8.38 3.31
CA SER A 11 -6.22 -7.95 3.56
C SER A 11 -6.60 -7.98 5.05
N GLY A 12 -5.99 -8.85 5.84
CA GLY A 12 -6.28 -8.97 7.27
C GLY A 12 -5.89 -7.71 8.05
N GLN A 13 -4.64 -7.24 7.85
CA GLN A 13 -4.19 -6.01 8.49
C GLN A 13 -4.96 -4.79 7.98
N TYR A 14 -5.32 -4.75 6.69
CA TYR A 14 -6.17 -3.70 6.12
C TYR A 14 -7.53 -3.58 6.84
N ILE A 15 -8.21 -4.70 7.09
CA ILE A 15 -9.51 -4.72 7.78
C ILE A 15 -9.34 -4.25 9.22
N LEU A 16 -8.32 -4.76 9.93
CA LEU A 16 -8.02 -4.36 11.31
C LEU A 16 -7.79 -2.84 11.41
N LEU A 17 -6.88 -2.29 10.59
CA LEU A 17 -6.57 -0.86 10.59
C LEU A 17 -7.80 -0.01 10.22
N SER A 18 -8.63 -0.48 9.29
CA SER A 18 -9.86 0.21 8.91
C SER A 18 -10.87 0.33 10.05
N GLY A 19 -10.91 -0.66 10.96
CA GLY A 19 -11.76 -0.61 12.15
C GLY A 19 -11.16 0.18 13.31
N LEU A 20 -9.83 0.20 13.44
CA LEU A 20 -9.15 0.91 14.51
C LEU A 20 -9.02 2.42 14.27
N ARG A 21 -8.98 2.87 13.00
CA ARG A 21 -8.68 4.27 12.64
C ARG A 21 -9.61 5.29 13.30
N ASP A 22 -10.89 4.97 13.42
CA ASP A 22 -11.90 5.91 13.92
C ASP A 22 -11.91 6.00 15.46
N LEU A 23 -11.03 5.27 16.14
CA LEU A 23 -10.83 5.32 17.59
C LEU A 23 -9.81 6.41 17.95
N GLU A 24 -10.29 7.64 18.15
CA GLU A 24 -9.46 8.83 18.40
C GLU A 24 -8.52 8.72 19.62
N TYR A 25 -8.81 7.82 20.56
CA TYR A 25 -7.96 7.58 21.73
C TYR A 25 -6.74 6.69 21.43
N LEU A 26 -6.56 6.19 20.19
CA LEU A 26 -5.46 5.34 19.76
C LEU A 26 -4.40 6.09 18.94
N ASP A 27 -3.13 5.82 19.23
CA ASP A 27 -1.97 6.12 18.37
C ASP A 27 -1.53 4.82 17.69
N ILE A 28 -1.83 4.69 16.40
CA ILE A 28 -1.62 3.45 15.64
C ILE A 28 -0.29 3.51 14.89
N LYS A 29 0.55 2.51 15.12
CA LYS A 29 1.71 2.18 14.27
C LYS A 29 1.47 0.85 13.58
N ALA A 30 1.76 0.78 12.29
CA ALA A 30 1.61 -0.43 11.49
C ALA A 30 2.96 -0.85 10.92
N ILE A 31 3.41 -2.04 11.30
CA ILE A 31 4.51 -2.74 10.65
C ILE A 31 3.88 -3.65 9.61
N VAL A 32 4.26 -3.45 8.35
CA VAL A 32 3.63 -4.09 7.20
C VAL A 32 4.67 -4.93 6.47
N SER A 33 4.35 -6.20 6.31
CA SER A 33 5.09 -7.17 5.53
C SER A 33 4.93 -6.86 4.04
N MET A 34 6.04 -6.88 3.30
CA MET A 34 6.08 -6.65 1.84
C MET A 34 6.46 -7.91 1.06
N VAL A 35 6.42 -9.09 1.69
CA VAL A 35 6.81 -10.34 1.02
C VAL A 35 5.73 -10.91 0.11
N ASP A 36 4.48 -10.47 0.27
CA ASP A 36 3.35 -11.07 -0.43
C ASP A 36 2.86 -10.22 -1.60
N SER A 37 3.11 -10.68 -2.83
CA SER A 37 2.23 -10.39 -3.96
C SER A 37 2.60 -11.17 -5.22
N GLY A 38 1.72 -12.09 -5.64
CA GLY A 38 1.67 -12.58 -7.01
C GLY A 38 1.02 -11.58 -7.98
N GLY A 39 1.16 -11.79 -9.29
CA GLY A 39 0.52 -10.97 -10.32
C GLY A 39 1.30 -9.69 -10.69
N SER A 40 0.58 -8.58 -10.89
CA SER A 40 1.18 -7.34 -11.41
C SER A 40 2.19 -6.67 -10.46
N THR A 41 2.04 -6.87 -9.15
CA THR A 41 3.02 -6.39 -8.18
C THR A 41 4.30 -7.24 -8.19
N GLY A 42 4.19 -8.53 -8.54
CA GLY A 42 5.36 -9.38 -8.82
C GLY A 42 6.14 -8.88 -10.03
N ARG A 43 5.45 -8.46 -11.10
CA ARG A 43 6.10 -7.83 -12.26
C ARG A 43 6.87 -6.56 -11.91
N LEU A 44 6.33 -5.71 -11.03
CA LEU A 44 7.06 -4.52 -10.56
C LEU A 44 8.35 -4.90 -9.83
N ARG A 45 8.31 -5.94 -8.98
CA ARG A 45 9.51 -6.45 -8.31
C ARG A 45 10.53 -6.98 -9.32
N ASP A 46 10.07 -7.75 -10.31
CA ASP A 46 10.95 -8.39 -11.28
C ASP A 46 11.53 -7.36 -12.29
N GLU A 47 10.79 -6.30 -12.63
CA GLU A 47 11.22 -5.23 -13.56
C GLU A 47 12.07 -4.13 -12.90
N TYR A 48 11.74 -3.72 -11.67
CA TYR A 48 12.35 -2.57 -10.99
C TYR A 48 13.20 -2.94 -9.77
N GLY A 49 13.23 -4.23 -9.37
CA GLY A 49 13.99 -4.68 -8.20
C GLY A 49 13.47 -4.15 -6.86
N VAL A 50 12.29 -3.51 -6.84
CA VAL A 50 11.69 -2.94 -5.63
C VAL A 50 10.82 -3.97 -4.89
N LEU A 51 10.73 -3.82 -3.56
CA LEU A 51 9.78 -4.62 -2.80
C LEU A 51 8.33 -4.28 -3.20
N PRO A 52 7.45 -5.28 -3.36
CA PRO A 52 6.04 -5.08 -3.62
C PRO A 52 5.34 -4.03 -2.74
N PRO A 53 4.92 -2.88 -3.29
CA PRO A 53 4.30 -1.83 -2.47
C PRO A 53 2.84 -2.12 -2.08
N GLY A 54 2.27 -3.24 -2.55
CA GLY A 54 0.82 -3.47 -2.50
C GLY A 54 0.23 -3.54 -1.10
N ASP A 55 0.89 -4.21 -0.16
CA ASP A 55 0.39 -4.35 1.20
C ASP A 55 0.56 -3.07 2.02
N ILE A 56 1.67 -2.35 1.81
CA ILE A 56 1.84 -1.00 2.36
C ILE A 56 0.77 -0.07 1.80
N LEU A 57 0.51 -0.07 0.49
CA LEU A 57 -0.55 0.73 -0.11
C LEU A 57 -1.90 0.46 0.56
N LYS A 58 -2.28 -0.80 0.76
CA LYS A 58 -3.53 -1.14 1.46
C LYS A 58 -3.56 -0.54 2.86
N CYS A 59 -2.51 -0.76 3.66
CA CYS A 59 -2.45 -0.25 5.03
C CYS A 59 -2.48 1.28 5.10
N THR A 60 -1.79 1.96 4.19
CA THR A 60 -1.83 3.43 4.05
C THR A 60 -3.25 3.90 3.71
N LEU A 61 -3.93 3.22 2.78
CA LEU A 61 -5.31 3.55 2.42
C LEU A 61 -6.32 3.28 3.55
N ALA A 62 -6.09 2.27 4.38
CA ALA A 62 -6.93 1.99 5.55
C ALA A 62 -6.90 3.16 6.54
N LEU A 63 -5.70 3.72 6.78
CA LEU A 63 -5.46 4.81 7.72
C LEU A 63 -5.67 6.21 7.10
N SER A 64 -5.90 6.31 5.79
CA SER A 64 -6.09 7.59 5.12
C SER A 64 -7.36 8.32 5.60
N PRO A 65 -7.28 9.64 5.88
CA PRO A 65 -8.46 10.45 6.21
C PRO A 65 -9.44 10.57 5.03
N HIS A 66 -8.97 10.35 3.80
CA HIS A 66 -9.77 10.43 2.57
C HIS A 66 -9.95 9.07 1.90
N ARG A 67 -10.19 8.02 2.69
CA ARG A 67 -10.23 6.61 2.24
C ARG A 67 -11.03 6.37 0.95
N GLU A 68 -12.24 6.92 0.82
CA GLU A 68 -13.08 6.67 -0.36
C GLU A 68 -12.46 7.23 -1.65
N VAL A 69 -11.98 8.46 -1.62
CA VAL A 69 -11.32 9.10 -2.76
C VAL A 69 -9.96 8.46 -3.02
N ALA A 70 -9.15 8.27 -1.98
CA ALA A 70 -7.84 7.66 -2.08
C ALA A 70 -7.92 6.24 -2.64
N ARG A 71 -8.90 5.43 -2.22
CA ARG A 71 -9.09 4.09 -2.79
C ARG A 71 -9.49 4.15 -4.26
N LYS A 72 -10.41 5.04 -4.65
CA LYS A 72 -10.81 5.20 -6.06
C LYS A 72 -9.63 5.57 -6.94
N ILE A 73 -8.76 6.47 -6.47
CA ILE A 73 -7.59 6.93 -7.23
C ILE A 73 -6.50 5.86 -7.24
N PHE A 74 -6.06 5.38 -6.07
CA PHE A 74 -4.86 4.57 -5.94
C PHE A 74 -5.09 3.06 -6.16
N GLN A 75 -6.32 2.56 -6.04
CA GLN A 75 -6.66 1.19 -6.41
C GLN A 75 -7.19 1.06 -7.85
N ALA A 76 -7.33 2.18 -8.58
CA ALA A 76 -7.67 2.13 -10.00
C ALA A 76 -6.64 1.28 -10.76
N ARG A 77 -7.14 0.29 -11.51
CA ARG A 77 -6.31 -0.58 -12.34
C ARG A 77 -6.36 -0.12 -13.77
N PHE A 78 -5.20 -0.10 -14.42
CA PHE A 78 -5.12 0.15 -15.84
C PHE A 78 -5.70 -1.06 -16.60
N SER A 79 -6.67 -0.78 -17.47
CA SER A 79 -7.36 -1.76 -18.32
C SER A 79 -7.05 -1.61 -19.81
N SER A 80 -6.51 -0.46 -20.21
CA SER A 80 -6.02 -0.17 -21.55
C SER A 80 -4.50 -0.03 -21.49
N HIS A 81 -3.79 -0.51 -22.53
CA HIS A 81 -2.33 -0.63 -22.68
C HIS A 81 -1.71 -1.92 -22.12
N GLU A 82 -1.15 -2.73 -23.02
CA GLU A 82 -0.53 -4.04 -22.70
C GLU A 82 0.51 -3.97 -21.58
N ARG A 83 1.34 -2.93 -21.54
CA ARG A 83 2.39 -2.77 -20.51
C ARG A 83 1.84 -2.40 -19.14
N LEU A 84 0.74 -1.64 -19.08
CA LEU A 84 0.17 -1.17 -17.82
C LEU A 84 -0.91 -2.12 -17.29
N ILE A 85 -1.38 -3.07 -18.11
CA ILE A 85 -2.54 -3.89 -17.81
C ILE A 85 -2.39 -4.62 -16.47
N GLY A 86 -3.34 -4.40 -15.57
CA GLY A 86 -3.35 -5.01 -14.24
C GLY A 86 -2.47 -4.32 -13.19
N HIS A 87 -1.62 -3.34 -13.53
CA HIS A 87 -1.03 -2.46 -12.51
C HIS A 87 -2.12 -1.55 -11.92
N ASN A 88 -1.99 -1.22 -10.64
CA ASN A 88 -2.76 -0.14 -10.05
C ASN A 88 -1.88 1.11 -9.92
N SER A 89 -2.51 2.27 -10.00
CA SER A 89 -1.86 3.58 -9.95
C SER A 89 -1.07 3.81 -8.66
N GLY A 90 -1.55 3.34 -7.50
CA GLY A 90 -0.87 3.50 -6.22
C GLY A 90 0.44 2.74 -6.13
N ASN A 91 0.48 1.51 -6.63
CA ASN A 91 1.70 0.70 -6.67
C ASN A 91 2.73 1.34 -7.60
N MET A 92 2.29 1.88 -8.74
CA MET A 92 3.18 2.59 -9.66
C MET A 92 3.74 3.86 -9.01
N LEU A 93 2.89 4.66 -8.35
CA LEU A 93 3.33 5.85 -7.63
C LEU A 93 4.37 5.52 -6.57
N LEU A 94 4.10 4.54 -5.71
CA LEU A 94 5.02 4.13 -4.66
C LEU A 94 6.33 3.56 -5.21
N THR A 95 6.28 2.89 -6.37
CA THR A 95 7.49 2.42 -7.07
C THR A 95 8.34 3.61 -7.52
N ILE A 96 7.74 4.58 -8.21
CA ILE A 96 8.45 5.78 -8.69
C ILE A 96 8.99 6.63 -7.53
N LEU A 97 8.22 6.78 -6.44
CA LEU A 97 8.68 7.49 -5.24
C LEU A 97 9.88 6.79 -4.60
N SER A 98 9.85 5.45 -4.52
CA SER A 98 10.98 4.67 -4.01
C SER A 98 12.23 4.81 -4.88
N GLU A 99 12.08 4.85 -6.20
CA GLU A 99 13.21 5.08 -7.12
C GLU A 99 13.77 6.50 -6.96
N TYR A 100 12.89 7.50 -6.94
CA TYR A 100 13.28 8.90 -6.76
C TYR A 100 14.01 9.14 -5.43
N ALA A 101 13.50 8.55 -4.34
CA ALA A 101 14.09 8.69 -3.01
C ALA A 101 15.33 7.79 -2.80
N GLY A 102 15.64 6.89 -3.73
CA GLY A 102 16.71 5.91 -3.60
C GLY A 102 16.48 4.85 -2.51
N SER A 103 15.35 4.90 -1.80
CA SER A 103 14.91 3.89 -0.84
C SER A 103 13.40 4.00 -0.59
N PHE A 104 12.75 2.85 -0.38
CA PHE A 104 11.32 2.79 -0.15
C PHE A 104 10.86 3.56 1.10
N PRO A 105 11.52 3.47 2.27
CA PRO A 105 11.05 4.17 3.47
C PRO A 105 11.16 5.71 3.39
N ALA A 106 11.93 6.24 2.44
CA ALA A 106 12.16 7.68 2.30
C ALA A 106 11.23 8.36 1.28
N GLY A 107 10.51 7.58 0.45
CA GLY A 107 9.57 8.07 -0.56
C GLY A 107 8.12 8.03 -0.09
#